data_AF-A0AAD7CTE8-F1
#
_entry.id   AF-A0AAD7CTE8-F1
#
_cell.length_a   1.000
_cell.length_b   1.000
_cell.length_c   1.000
_cell.angle_alpha   90.00
_cell.angle_beta   90.00
_cell.angle_gamma   90.00
#
_symmetry.space_group_name_H-M   'P 1'
#
loop_
_entity.id
_entity.type
_entity.pdbx_description
1 polymer ?
#
loop_
_entity_poly.entity_id
_entity_poly.type
_entity_poly.pdbx_seq_one_letter_code
_entity_poly.pdbx_strand_id
1 'polypeptide(L)'
;MWAVYVAEAEKYDKGLVESWKGDMEGMLIFAGLFSPGLVAFLIESYKKLSPDSGDTTVLLLAQISNQLAAAANGTAFTILPQAPFTPPTSSLVCNILWFVSLGLSLTSALVATLVEQWAREFMHKADMRSAPIIRARVFSYLYYGLKRFEMHMLVEITPLLLHASLLFFFAGLVAFLIPVNTVITVITAILLSVVAALYLILTILPLNYIDCPYQTPLSGPLWRFARWLHPGSPPDPGHSIATGQTEIMAEAVFRKAVSDDEERSSRDRKALIWTMKSLSDDNELEPFIDAIPDVLFGQNARRSIVYTDHIQALIDDPQVRLLDRIRTLYKSCDTGLLTSEASSRRRISSSSNMGGGKSGNSQ
;
A
#
# COMPACT_ATOMS: atom_id res chain seq x y z
N MET A 1 -11.13 -31.70 6.79
CA MET A 1 -11.27 -30.44 7.56
C MET A 1 -9.91 -29.82 7.88
N TRP A 2 -9.10 -30.35 8.83
CA TRP A 2 -7.81 -29.74 9.20
C TRP A 2 -6.79 -29.61 8.07
N ALA A 3 -6.73 -30.56 7.13
CA ALA A 3 -5.87 -30.45 5.95
C ALA A 3 -6.29 -29.28 5.03
N VAL A 4 -7.59 -29.05 4.87
CA VAL A 4 -8.13 -27.93 4.09
C VAL A 4 -7.84 -26.60 4.80
N TYR A 5 -8.03 -26.55 6.12
CA TYR A 5 -7.69 -25.38 6.92
C TYR A 5 -6.20 -25.02 6.80
N VAL A 6 -5.29 -25.99 6.95
CA VAL A 6 -3.84 -25.74 6.83
C VAL A 6 -3.50 -25.26 5.44
N ALA A 7 -4.06 -25.87 4.39
CA ALA A 7 -3.80 -25.45 3.01
C ALA A 7 -4.21 -23.98 2.76
N GLU A 8 -5.39 -23.59 3.26
CA GLU A 8 -5.89 -22.22 3.07
C GLU A 8 -5.14 -21.21 3.96
N ALA A 9 -4.93 -21.54 5.24
CA ALA A 9 -4.22 -20.68 6.18
C ALA A 9 -2.76 -20.48 5.77
N GLU A 10 -2.09 -21.53 5.30
CA GLU A 10 -0.71 -21.44 4.82
C GLU A 10 -0.60 -20.52 3.60
N LYS A 11 -1.56 -20.59 2.67
CA LYS A 11 -1.59 -19.70 1.50
C LYS A 11 -1.76 -18.23 1.91
N TYR A 12 -2.69 -17.97 2.82
CA TYR A 12 -2.96 -16.62 3.31
C TYR A 12 -1.79 -16.06 4.14
N ASP A 13 -1.31 -16.80 5.14
CA ASP A 13 -0.26 -16.35 6.05
C ASP A 13 1.08 -16.20 5.34
N LYS A 14 1.43 -17.11 4.41
CA LYS A 14 2.64 -16.96 3.59
C LYS A 14 2.58 -15.71 2.75
N GLY A 15 1.46 -15.46 2.07
CA GLY A 15 1.28 -14.25 1.27
C GLY A 15 1.41 -12.98 2.11
N LEU A 16 0.84 -12.97 3.32
CA LEU A 16 0.94 -11.84 4.24
C LEU A 16 2.39 -11.59 4.70
N VAL A 17 3.09 -12.63 5.14
CA VAL A 17 4.48 -12.55 5.60
C VAL A 17 5.42 -12.12 4.47
N GLU A 18 5.22 -12.66 3.27
CA GLU A 18 6.02 -12.34 2.10
C GLU A 18 5.80 -10.89 1.64
N SER A 19 4.56 -10.40 1.69
CA SER A 19 4.24 -8.97 1.49
C SER A 19 4.95 -8.10 2.51
N TRP A 20 4.84 -8.41 3.80
CA TRP A 20 5.50 -7.63 4.85
C TRP A 20 7.01 -7.60 4.68
N LYS A 21 7.61 -8.74 4.34
CA LYS A 21 9.04 -8.83 4.08
C LYS A 21 9.45 -7.93 2.90
N GLY A 22 8.73 -8.00 1.79
CA GLY A 22 8.98 -7.16 0.61
C GLY A 22 8.88 -5.67 0.92
N ASP A 23 7.84 -5.27 1.67
CA ASP A 23 7.67 -3.89 2.11
C ASP A 23 8.84 -3.44 3.00
N MET A 24 9.22 -4.25 4.01
CA MET A 24 10.32 -3.92 4.92
C MET A 24 11.67 -3.82 4.20
N GLU A 25 11.95 -4.71 3.25
CA GLU A 25 13.18 -4.68 2.44
C GLU A 25 13.28 -3.39 1.62
N GLY A 26 12.18 -2.97 0.99
CA GLY A 26 12.10 -1.69 0.29
C GLY A 26 12.37 -0.50 1.21
N MET A 27 11.82 -0.49 2.42
CA MET A 27 12.04 0.56 3.42
C MET A 27 13.50 0.59 3.89
N LEU A 28 14.14 -0.56 4.08
CA LEU A 28 15.55 -0.67 4.49
C LEU A 28 16.49 -0.12 3.42
N ILE A 29 16.26 -0.47 2.16
CA ILE A 29 17.01 0.07 1.02
C ILE A 29 16.88 1.59 0.99
N PHE A 30 15.65 2.09 1.10
CA PHE A 30 15.40 3.53 1.11
C PHE A 30 16.10 4.23 2.28
N ALA A 31 15.95 3.74 3.50
CA ALA A 31 16.59 4.32 4.69
C ALA A 31 18.12 4.30 4.57
N GLY A 32 18.69 3.22 4.01
CA GLY A 32 20.12 3.08 3.75
C GLY A 32 20.66 4.06 2.70
N LEU A 33 19.85 4.46 1.71
CA LEU A 33 20.21 5.47 0.70
C LEU A 33 19.96 6.90 1.19
N PHE A 34 18.90 7.11 1.94
CA PHE A 34 18.49 8.42 2.46
C PHE A 34 19.43 8.92 3.56
N SER A 35 19.82 8.04 4.49
CA SER A 35 20.61 8.43 5.67
C SER A 35 21.99 9.04 5.32
N PRO A 36 22.79 8.49 4.39
CA PRO A 36 24.05 9.12 3.96
C PRO A 36 23.85 10.49 3.32
N GLY A 37 22.80 10.64 2.50
CA GLY A 37 22.44 11.94 1.91
C GLY A 37 22.14 12.97 2.99
N LEU A 38 21.31 12.62 3.97
CA LEU A 38 21.00 13.48 5.10
C LEU A 38 22.24 13.81 5.95
N VAL A 39 23.10 12.83 6.21
CA VAL A 39 24.34 13.02 6.98
C VAL A 39 25.28 14.00 6.28
N ALA A 40 25.37 13.98 4.95
CA ALA A 40 26.18 14.94 4.20
C ALA A 40 25.73 16.39 4.43
N PHE A 41 24.41 16.64 4.38
CA PHE A 41 23.84 17.95 4.71
C PHE A 41 24.05 18.31 6.19
N LEU A 42 23.85 17.34 7.09
CA LEU A 42 24.02 17.54 8.53
C LEU A 42 25.45 17.93 8.89
N ILE A 43 26.47 17.28 8.31
CA ILE A 43 27.89 17.62 8.51
C ILE A 43 28.15 19.08 8.12
N GLU A 44 27.54 19.56 7.04
CA GLU A 44 27.73 20.94 6.58
C GLU A 44 26.99 21.96 7.45
N SER A 45 25.76 21.68 7.86
CA SER A 45 24.99 22.59 8.73
C SER A 45 25.47 22.56 10.19
N TYR A 46 26.04 21.46 10.65
CA TYR A 46 26.58 21.36 12.02
C TYR A 46 27.71 22.36 12.26
N LYS A 47 28.57 22.59 11.25
CA LYS A 47 29.66 23.58 11.34
C LYS A 47 29.14 24.99 11.63
N LYS A 48 27.92 25.33 11.18
CA LYS A 48 27.28 26.63 11.42
C LYS A 48 26.80 26.83 12.87
N LEU A 49 26.85 25.79 13.70
CA LEU A 49 26.55 25.88 15.14
C LEU A 49 27.77 26.22 15.99
N SER A 50 28.97 26.22 15.41
CA SER A 50 30.21 26.63 16.04
C SER A 50 30.75 27.91 15.41
N PRO A 51 31.52 28.73 16.14
CA PRO A 51 32.21 29.88 15.58
C PRO A 51 33.14 29.45 14.44
N ASP A 52 33.08 30.16 13.31
CA ASP A 52 34.03 29.89 12.23
C ASP A 52 35.42 30.43 12.60
N SER A 53 36.43 29.57 12.43
CA SER A 53 37.83 29.93 12.69
C SER A 53 38.32 30.95 11.65
N GLY A 54 37.77 30.91 10.43
CA GLY A 54 38.03 31.90 9.38
C GLY A 54 37.54 33.28 9.79
N ASP A 55 36.26 33.42 10.13
CA ASP A 55 35.67 34.68 10.59
C ASP A 55 36.40 35.24 11.82
N THR A 56 36.77 34.38 12.77
CA THR A 56 37.55 34.79 13.95
C THR A 56 38.92 35.33 13.54
N THR A 57 39.59 34.69 12.57
CA THR A 57 40.89 35.14 12.05
C THR A 57 40.78 36.48 11.33
N VAL A 58 39.74 36.67 10.52
CA VAL A 58 39.47 37.94 9.82
C VAL A 58 39.21 39.06 10.83
N LEU A 59 38.44 38.78 11.88
CA LEU A 59 38.16 39.74 12.94
C LEU A 59 39.44 40.13 13.70
N LEU A 60 40.29 39.16 14.03
CA LEU A 60 41.59 39.41 14.66
C LEU A 60 42.53 40.22 13.74
N LEU A 61 42.58 39.93 12.44
CA LEU A 61 43.35 40.71 11.47
C LEU A 61 42.87 42.16 11.37
N ALA A 62 41.55 42.38 11.38
CA ALA A 62 40.97 43.71 11.39
C ALA A 62 41.31 44.48 12.67
N GLN A 63 41.30 43.80 13.83
CA GLN A 63 41.73 44.38 15.10
C GLN A 63 43.22 44.77 15.08
N ILE A 64 44.10 43.91 14.57
CA ILE A 64 45.54 44.20 14.43
C ILE A 64 45.76 45.37 13.47
N SER A 65 45.06 45.41 12.33
CA SER A 65 45.14 46.52 11.37
C SER A 65 44.73 47.85 11.99
N ASN A 66 43.62 47.88 12.73
CA ASN A 66 43.16 49.06 13.45
C ASN A 66 44.12 49.48 14.57
N GLN A 67 44.70 48.53 15.28
CA GLN A 67 45.71 48.80 16.30
C GLN A 67 46.96 49.45 15.68
N LEU A 68 47.43 48.94 14.53
CA LEU A 68 48.59 49.48 13.84
C LEU A 68 48.32 50.90 13.30
N ALA A 69 47.12 51.15 12.78
CA ALA A 69 46.70 52.49 12.34
C ALA A 69 46.59 53.47 13.52
N ALA A 70 46.04 53.04 14.66
CA ALA A 70 45.94 53.86 15.86
C ALA A 70 47.32 54.22 16.43
N ALA A 71 48.26 53.26 16.41
CA ALA A 71 49.64 53.48 16.82
C ALA A 71 50.37 54.49 15.90
N ALA A 72 50.15 54.41 14.59
CA ALA A 72 50.72 55.36 13.62
C ALA A 72 50.19 56.79 13.79
N ASN A 73 48.91 56.93 14.17
CA ASN A 73 48.25 58.23 14.38
C ASN A 73 48.38 58.76 15.82
N GLY A 74 49.06 58.05 16.73
CA GLY A 74 49.24 58.45 18.13
C GLY A 74 47.95 58.42 18.97
N THR A 75 46.92 57.71 18.51
CA THR A 75 45.63 57.59 19.20
C THR A 75 45.55 56.33 20.05
N ALA A 76 44.87 56.37 21.19
CA ALA A 76 44.68 55.20 22.05
C ALA A 76 43.74 54.17 21.41
N PHE A 77 44.18 52.92 21.34
CA PHE A 77 43.38 51.79 20.85
C PHE A 77 42.62 51.14 22.01
N THR A 78 41.32 50.92 21.85
CA THR A 78 40.49 50.19 22.82
C THR A 78 40.01 48.89 22.18
N ILE A 79 40.29 47.77 22.84
CA ILE A 79 39.81 46.45 22.41
C ILE A 79 38.32 46.38 22.69
N LEU A 80 37.51 46.26 21.63
CA LEU A 80 36.08 45.98 21.79
C LEU A 80 35.90 44.53 22.26
N PRO A 81 35.14 44.28 23.34
CA PRO A 81 34.87 42.92 23.79
C PRO A 81 34.11 42.15 22.72
N GLN A 82 34.58 40.93 22.41
CA GLN A 82 33.93 40.04 21.46
C GLN A 82 32.59 39.58 22.05
N ALA A 83 31.49 39.82 21.34
CA ALA A 83 30.18 39.32 21.73
C ALA A 83 30.19 37.78 21.73
N PRO A 84 29.50 37.12 22.68
CA PRO A 84 29.40 35.67 22.69
C PRO A 84 28.73 35.19 21.40
N PHE A 85 29.28 34.13 20.80
CA PHE A 85 28.73 33.54 19.59
C PHE A 85 27.31 33.03 19.83
N THR A 86 26.39 33.43 18.97
CA THR A 86 25.02 32.93 18.94
C THR A 86 24.73 32.39 17.55
N PRO A 87 24.38 31.10 17.42
CA PRO A 87 24.14 30.52 16.10
C PRO A 87 22.86 31.12 15.49
N PRO A 88 22.81 31.31 14.17
CA PRO A 88 21.62 31.82 13.51
C PRO A 88 20.45 30.84 13.68
N THR A 89 19.26 31.39 13.94
CA THR A 89 18.04 30.61 14.23
C THR A 89 17.71 29.61 13.11
N SER A 90 17.94 29.98 11.86
CA SER A 90 17.74 29.09 10.70
C SER A 90 18.64 27.85 10.75
N SER A 91 19.93 28.00 11.08
CA SER A 91 20.85 26.87 11.25
C SER A 91 20.47 26.00 12.43
N LEU A 92 20.00 26.58 13.55
CA LEU A 92 19.53 25.82 14.70
C LEU A 92 18.31 24.96 14.33
N VAL A 93 17.28 25.57 13.74
CA VAL A 93 16.05 24.88 13.32
C VAL A 93 16.38 23.78 12.30
N CYS A 94 17.21 24.08 11.30
CA CYS A 94 17.65 23.11 10.30
C CYS A 94 18.31 21.88 10.93
N ASN A 95 19.27 22.09 11.84
CA ASN A 95 19.96 20.98 12.51
C ASN A 95 18.98 20.14 13.34
N ILE A 96 18.08 20.78 14.10
CA ILE A 96 17.05 20.05 14.88
C ILE A 96 16.20 19.16 13.95
N LEU A 97 15.69 19.73 12.85
CA LEU A 97 14.86 19.00 11.88
C LEU A 97 15.62 17.83 11.25
N TRP A 98 16.89 18.01 10.90
CA TRP A 98 17.70 16.94 10.32
C TRP A 98 18.12 15.87 11.34
N PHE A 99 18.42 16.21 12.59
CA PHE A 99 18.65 15.21 13.64
C PHE A 99 17.39 14.38 13.91
N VAL A 100 16.22 15.02 14.00
CA VAL A 100 14.93 14.32 14.15
C VAL A 100 14.67 13.42 12.94
N SER A 101 14.88 13.94 11.74
CA SER A 101 14.73 13.17 10.50
C SER A 101 15.65 11.95 10.47
N LEU A 102 16.94 12.08 10.82
CA LEU A 102 17.88 10.97 10.91
C LEU A 102 17.41 9.92 11.93
N GLY A 103 17.02 10.37 13.13
CA GLY A 103 16.55 9.48 14.20
C GLY A 103 15.32 8.68 13.77
N LEU A 104 14.35 9.32 13.10
CA LEU A 104 13.16 8.66 12.58
C LEU A 104 13.49 7.66 11.47
N SER A 105 14.40 8.01 10.54
CA SER A 105 14.87 7.10 9.49
C SER A 105 15.52 5.85 10.10
N LEU A 106 16.46 6.02 11.04
CA LEU A 106 17.13 4.90 11.70
C LEU A 106 16.16 4.06 12.54
N THR A 107 15.19 4.69 13.20
CA THR A 107 14.15 3.98 13.96
C THR A 107 13.27 3.16 13.02
N SER A 108 12.86 3.71 11.87
CA SER A 108 12.09 2.96 10.87
C SER A 108 12.88 1.77 10.33
N ALA A 109 14.18 1.93 10.05
CA ALA A 109 15.04 0.83 9.64
C ALA A 109 15.15 -0.24 10.74
N LEU A 110 15.31 0.15 12.01
CA LEU A 110 15.34 -0.80 13.12
C LEU A 110 14.02 -1.59 13.21
N VAL A 111 12.87 -0.91 13.16
CA VAL A 111 11.56 -1.59 13.21
C VAL A 111 11.39 -2.52 12.00
N ALA A 112 11.78 -2.09 10.80
CA ALA A 112 11.74 -2.91 9.59
C ALA A 112 12.57 -4.20 9.74
N THR A 113 13.80 -4.10 10.27
CA THR A 113 14.63 -5.30 10.52
C THR A 113 14.00 -6.25 11.54
N LEU A 114 13.37 -5.74 12.60
CA LEU A 114 12.71 -6.55 13.61
C LEU A 114 11.48 -7.28 13.05
N VAL A 115 10.64 -6.57 12.29
CA VAL A 115 9.49 -7.16 11.60
C VAL A 115 9.94 -8.28 10.67
N GLU A 116 11.01 -8.06 9.91
CA GLU A 116 11.55 -9.08 9.00
C GLU A 116 12.07 -10.32 9.76
N GLN A 117 12.75 -10.11 10.89
CA GLN A 117 13.21 -11.20 11.76
C GLN A 117 12.03 -12.01 12.32
N TRP A 118 10.99 -11.33 12.83
CA TRP A 118 9.81 -12.01 13.38
C TRP A 118 9.00 -12.74 12.32
N ALA A 119 8.88 -12.17 11.12
CA ALA A 119 8.22 -12.79 9.98
C ALA A 119 8.94 -14.11 9.58
N ARG A 120 10.28 -14.09 9.50
CA ARG A 120 11.07 -15.31 9.24
C ARG A 120 10.90 -16.36 10.34
N GLU A 121 10.92 -15.93 11.60
CA GLU A 121 10.76 -16.82 12.75
C GLU A 121 9.35 -17.46 12.80
N PHE A 122 8.31 -16.69 12.45
CA PHE A 122 6.95 -17.20 12.34
C PHE A 122 6.88 -18.33 11.31
N MET A 123 7.42 -18.10 10.11
CA MET A 123 7.48 -19.10 9.04
C MET A 123 8.26 -20.34 9.45
N HIS A 124 9.42 -20.15 10.09
CA HIS A 124 10.25 -21.25 10.54
C HIS A 124 9.53 -22.14 11.57
N LYS A 125 8.86 -21.54 12.56
CA LYS A 125 8.08 -22.28 13.57
C LYS A 125 6.88 -23.00 12.97
N ALA A 126 6.24 -22.40 11.97
CA ALA A 126 5.08 -22.96 11.31
C ALA A 126 5.42 -24.17 10.41
N ASP A 127 6.64 -24.23 9.88
CA ASP A 127 7.12 -25.31 9.01
C ASP A 127 7.82 -26.47 9.75
N MET A 128 8.05 -26.33 11.06
CA MET A 128 8.84 -27.26 11.86
C MET A 128 8.19 -28.66 12.07
N ARG A 129 6.92 -28.85 11.73
CA ARG A 129 6.17 -30.11 11.97
C ARG A 129 5.42 -30.59 10.72
N SER A 130 5.57 -31.87 10.39
CA SER A 130 4.96 -32.49 9.19
C SER A 130 3.48 -32.90 9.36
N ALA A 131 3.02 -33.16 10.59
CA ALA A 131 1.66 -33.63 10.83
C ALA A 131 0.62 -32.49 10.67
N PRO A 132 -0.40 -32.62 9.80
CA PRO A 132 -1.33 -31.53 9.48
C PRO A 132 -2.08 -30.95 10.69
N ILE A 133 -2.52 -31.80 11.62
CA ILE A 133 -3.25 -31.35 12.83
C ILE A 133 -2.37 -30.54 13.78
N ILE A 134 -1.12 -30.97 13.98
CA ILE A 134 -0.19 -30.27 14.88
C ILE A 134 0.19 -28.93 14.24
N ARG A 135 0.46 -28.94 12.94
CA ARG A 135 0.76 -27.74 12.16
C ARG A 135 -0.39 -26.72 12.20
N ALA A 136 -1.64 -27.18 12.02
CA ALA A 136 -2.83 -26.32 12.14
C ALA A 136 -2.91 -25.62 13.51
N ARG A 137 -2.65 -26.37 14.59
CA ARG A 137 -2.68 -25.83 15.96
C ARG A 137 -1.59 -24.78 16.17
N VAL A 138 -0.37 -25.03 15.70
CA VAL A 138 0.74 -24.08 15.78
C VAL A 138 0.43 -22.81 14.98
N PHE A 139 -0.04 -22.94 13.73
CA PHE A 139 -0.45 -21.80 12.90
C PHE A 139 -1.52 -20.95 13.60
N SER A 140 -2.61 -21.60 14.03
CA SER A 140 -3.69 -20.87 14.72
C SER A 140 -3.19 -20.16 15.99
N TYR A 141 -2.36 -20.82 16.80
CA TYR A 141 -1.80 -20.23 18.01
C TYR A 141 -0.93 -18.99 17.71
N LEU A 142 -0.02 -19.09 16.75
CA LEU A 142 0.86 -17.99 16.37
C LEU A 142 0.07 -16.84 15.72
N TYR A 143 -0.90 -17.14 14.86
CA TYR A 143 -1.77 -16.15 14.23
C TYR A 143 -2.60 -15.37 15.26
N TYR A 144 -3.22 -16.07 16.23
CA TYR A 144 -3.93 -15.37 17.31
C TYR A 144 -2.99 -14.55 18.19
N GLY A 145 -1.73 -15.00 18.38
CA GLY A 145 -0.68 -14.20 19.00
C GLY A 145 -0.39 -12.92 18.22
N LEU A 146 -0.17 -13.03 16.91
CA LEU A 146 0.10 -11.92 15.98
C LEU A 146 -1.00 -10.86 16.03
N LYS A 147 -2.26 -11.32 16.05
CA LYS A 147 -3.44 -10.46 16.20
C LYS A 147 -3.47 -9.80 17.57
N ARG A 148 -3.29 -10.57 18.65
CA ARG A 148 -3.34 -10.07 20.04
C ARG A 148 -2.27 -9.01 20.33
N PHE A 149 -1.07 -9.17 19.77
CA PHE A 149 0.03 -8.23 19.95
C PHE A 149 0.07 -7.15 18.86
N GLU A 150 -0.95 -7.10 17.99
CA GLU A 150 -1.12 -6.02 17.00
C GLU A 150 0.12 -5.82 16.12
N MET A 151 0.80 -6.90 15.69
CA MET A 151 2.05 -6.78 14.90
C MET A 151 1.84 -5.99 13.60
N HIS A 152 0.64 -6.03 13.04
CA HIS A 152 0.25 -5.22 11.88
C HIS A 152 0.40 -3.71 12.12
N MET A 153 0.25 -3.23 13.37
CA MET A 153 0.49 -1.82 13.71
C MET A 153 1.97 -1.44 13.55
N LEU A 154 2.91 -2.34 13.85
CA LEU A 154 4.34 -2.08 13.64
C LEU A 154 4.70 -2.08 12.15
N VAL A 155 4.06 -2.94 11.36
CA VAL A 155 4.19 -2.93 9.90
C VAL A 155 3.66 -1.62 9.31
N GLU A 156 2.49 -1.16 9.77
CA GLU A 156 1.87 0.09 9.33
C GLU A 156 2.64 1.34 9.79
N ILE A 157 3.22 1.34 10.99
CA ILE A 157 3.93 2.51 11.54
C ILE A 157 5.31 2.72 10.87
N THR A 158 5.94 1.64 10.39
CA THR A 158 7.27 1.67 9.77
C THR A 158 7.37 2.68 8.61
N PRO A 159 6.53 2.58 7.56
CA PRO A 159 6.55 3.56 6.47
C PRO A 159 6.10 4.96 6.91
N LEU A 160 5.24 5.08 7.93
CA LEU A 160 4.87 6.38 8.52
C LEU A 160 6.08 7.10 9.11
N LEU A 161 6.92 6.40 9.89
CA LEU A 161 8.15 6.98 10.44
C LEU A 161 9.09 7.45 9.33
N LEU A 162 9.22 6.67 8.25
CA LEU A 162 10.08 6.99 7.12
C LEU A 162 9.57 8.22 6.35
N HIS A 163 8.27 8.31 6.10
CA HIS A 163 7.69 9.49 5.46
C HIS A 163 7.77 10.73 6.34
N ALA A 164 7.56 10.59 7.66
CA ALA A 164 7.76 11.69 8.60
C ALA A 164 9.22 12.18 8.56
N SER A 165 10.19 11.26 8.51
CA SER A 165 11.60 11.58 8.34
C SER A 165 11.86 12.42 7.08
N LEU A 166 11.27 12.06 5.94
CA LEU A 166 11.40 12.82 4.69
C LEU A 166 10.82 14.23 4.79
N LEU A 167 9.64 14.37 5.40
CA LEU A 167 9.01 15.68 5.58
C LEU A 167 9.88 16.61 6.44
N PHE A 168 10.43 16.10 7.55
CA PHE A 168 11.37 16.87 8.38
C PHE A 168 12.65 17.24 7.62
N PHE A 169 13.17 16.33 6.79
CA PHE A 169 14.33 16.62 5.94
C PHE A 169 14.08 17.75 4.95
N PHE A 170 12.95 17.70 4.23
CA PHE A 170 12.55 18.73 3.28
C PHE A 170 12.30 20.08 3.96
N ALA A 171 11.65 20.09 5.13
CA ALA A 171 11.50 21.31 5.92
C ALA A 171 12.86 21.89 6.35
N GLY A 172 13.79 21.04 6.80
CA GLY A 172 15.16 21.43 7.11
C GLY A 172 15.91 21.98 5.90
N LEU A 173 15.72 21.37 4.72
CA LEU A 173 16.34 21.82 3.47
C LEU A 173 15.89 23.24 3.08
N VAL A 174 14.60 23.54 3.20
CA VAL A 174 14.10 24.90 2.97
C VAL A 174 14.70 25.87 3.99
N ALA A 175 14.70 25.51 5.29
CA ALA A 175 15.29 26.34 6.34
C ALA A 175 16.78 26.61 6.14
N PHE A 176 17.53 25.62 5.64
CA PHE A 176 18.94 25.73 5.30
C PHE A 176 19.20 26.73 4.17
N LEU A 177 18.31 26.78 3.17
CA LEU A 177 18.46 27.63 1.99
C LEU A 177 18.11 29.10 2.23
N ILE A 178 17.24 29.40 3.22
CA ILE A 178 16.81 30.76 3.57
C ILE A 178 17.99 31.76 3.66
N PRO A 179 19.04 31.51 4.47
CA PRO A 179 20.17 32.43 4.58
C PRO A 179 21.12 32.40 3.37
N VAL A 180 21.01 31.41 2.48
CA VAL A 180 21.94 31.22 1.35
C VAL A 180 21.49 32.05 0.15
N ASN A 181 20.26 31.83 -0.33
CA ASN A 181 19.74 32.54 -1.49
C ASN A 181 18.21 32.44 -1.56
N THR A 182 17.54 33.59 -1.65
CA THR A 182 16.08 33.66 -1.70
C THR A 182 15.50 32.99 -2.96
N VAL A 183 16.13 33.13 -4.13
CA VAL A 183 15.65 32.55 -5.38
C VAL A 183 15.70 31.02 -5.31
N ILE A 184 16.83 30.45 -4.88
CA ILE A 184 16.98 28.99 -4.73
C ILE A 184 15.98 28.45 -3.69
N THR A 185 15.78 29.18 -2.58
CA THR A 185 14.81 28.82 -1.54
C THR A 185 13.40 28.75 -2.10
N VAL A 186 12.95 29.79 -2.82
CA VAL A 186 11.59 29.87 -3.35
C VAL A 186 11.34 28.77 -4.39
N ILE A 187 12.27 28.56 -5.33
CA ILE A 187 12.14 27.50 -6.33
C ILE A 187 12.05 26.12 -5.66
N THR A 188 12.93 25.84 -4.70
CA THR A 188 12.94 24.57 -3.96
C THR A 188 11.67 24.39 -3.13
N ALA A 189 11.21 25.44 -2.45
CA ALA A 189 9.97 25.40 -1.67
C ALA A 189 8.73 25.16 -2.53
N ILE A 190 8.63 25.77 -3.72
CA ILE A 190 7.53 25.53 -4.66
C ILE A 190 7.53 24.08 -5.12
N LEU A 191 8.68 23.56 -5.56
CA LEU A 191 8.81 22.17 -6.01
C LEU A 191 8.37 21.18 -4.92
N LEU A 192 8.88 21.35 -3.71
CA LEU A 192 8.54 20.50 -2.56
C LEU A 192 7.05 20.62 -2.17
N SER A 193 6.49 21.83 -2.26
CA SER A 193 5.06 22.06 -1.98
C SER A 193 4.15 21.37 -2.98
N VAL A 194 4.50 21.35 -4.27
CA VAL A 194 3.75 20.63 -5.32
C VAL A 194 3.77 19.13 -5.05
N VAL A 195 4.94 18.56 -4.76
CA VAL A 195 5.07 17.12 -4.44
C VAL A 195 4.30 16.78 -3.16
N ALA A 196 4.41 17.60 -2.11
CA ALA A 196 3.65 17.41 -0.87
C ALA A 196 2.14 17.50 -1.11
N ALA A 197 1.67 18.45 -1.92
CA ALA A 197 0.25 18.58 -2.26
C ALA A 197 -0.26 17.34 -3.02
N LEU A 198 0.48 16.86 -4.02
CA LEU A 198 0.13 15.63 -4.73
C LEU A 198 0.07 14.43 -3.77
N TYR A 199 1.07 14.28 -2.90
CA TYR A 199 1.10 13.21 -1.91
C TYR A 199 -0.09 13.29 -0.92
N LEU A 200 -0.46 14.49 -0.46
CA LEU A 200 -1.65 14.71 0.38
C LEU A 200 -2.94 14.38 -0.36
N ILE A 201 -3.08 14.78 -1.63
CA ILE A 201 -4.24 14.44 -2.46
C ILE A 201 -4.37 12.90 -2.56
N LEU A 202 -3.28 12.20 -2.88
CA LEU A 202 -3.27 10.73 -2.94
C LEU A 202 -3.54 10.08 -1.58
N THR A 203 -3.19 10.73 -0.47
CA THR A 203 -3.48 10.25 0.88
C THR A 203 -4.94 10.46 1.28
N ILE A 204 -5.56 11.56 0.84
CA ILE A 204 -6.94 11.94 1.19
C ILE A 204 -7.96 11.25 0.28
N LEU A 205 -7.63 11.00 -0.98
CA LEU A 205 -8.55 10.42 -1.95
C LEU A 205 -9.18 9.10 -1.49
N PRO A 206 -8.43 8.14 -0.88
CA PRO A 206 -8.99 6.90 -0.35
C PRO A 206 -9.91 7.07 0.87
N LEU A 207 -9.82 8.20 1.59
CA LEU A 207 -10.72 8.48 2.73
C LEU A 207 -12.14 8.78 2.25
N ASN A 208 -12.27 9.37 1.06
CA ASN A 208 -13.54 9.77 0.46
C ASN A 208 -14.09 8.70 -0.48
N TYR A 209 -13.19 7.93 -1.11
CA TYR A 209 -13.51 6.87 -2.07
C TYR A 209 -12.82 5.58 -1.65
N ILE A 210 -13.55 4.67 -1.01
CA ILE A 210 -13.00 3.37 -0.55
C ILE A 210 -12.42 2.53 -1.70
N ASP A 211 -12.93 2.68 -2.91
CA ASP A 211 -12.52 1.96 -4.13
C ASP A 211 -11.28 2.55 -4.80
N CYS A 212 -10.71 3.62 -4.24
CA CYS A 212 -9.51 4.26 -4.76
C CYS A 212 -8.27 3.33 -4.67
N PRO A 213 -7.52 3.11 -5.77
CA PRO A 213 -6.34 2.25 -5.76
C PRO A 213 -5.11 2.90 -5.12
N TYR A 214 -5.12 4.23 -4.91
CA TYR A 214 -3.98 4.98 -4.39
C TYR A 214 -3.90 4.90 -2.87
N GLN A 215 -3.65 3.70 -2.34
CA GLN A 215 -3.44 3.55 -0.89
C GLN A 215 -2.02 3.96 -0.53
N THR A 216 -1.92 4.93 0.38
CA THR A 216 -0.63 5.37 0.94
C THR A 216 -0.48 4.75 2.33
N PRO A 217 0.74 4.58 2.85
CA PRO A 217 0.93 4.09 4.21
C PRO A 217 0.27 4.97 5.28
N LEU A 218 -0.07 6.22 4.94
CA LEU A 218 -0.77 7.15 5.82
C LEU A 218 -2.29 7.01 5.77
N SER A 219 -2.87 6.53 4.66
CA SER A 219 -4.33 6.55 4.49
C SER A 219 -5.04 5.66 5.51
N GLY A 220 -4.48 4.50 5.86
CA GLY A 220 -5.02 3.60 6.87
C GLY A 220 -5.08 4.21 8.29
N PRO A 221 -3.94 4.64 8.87
CA PRO A 221 -3.92 5.32 10.16
C PRO A 221 -4.79 6.59 10.19
N LEU A 222 -4.76 7.38 9.10
CA LEU A 222 -5.56 8.59 8.98
C LEU A 222 -7.06 8.29 8.93
N TRP A 223 -7.48 7.21 8.27
CA TRP A 223 -8.87 6.76 8.23
C TRP A 223 -9.35 6.34 9.62
N ARG A 224 -8.54 5.57 10.37
CA ARG A 224 -8.86 5.21 11.76
C ARG A 224 -8.97 6.44 12.65
N PHE A 225 -8.06 7.40 12.49
CA PHE A 225 -8.06 8.65 13.26
C PHE A 225 -9.30 9.52 12.93
N ALA A 226 -9.64 9.67 11.65
CA ALA A 226 -10.83 10.39 11.21
C ALA A 226 -12.11 9.75 11.76
N ARG A 227 -12.17 8.40 11.79
CA ARG A 227 -13.29 7.65 12.36
C ARG A 227 -13.38 7.78 13.88
N TRP A 228 -12.24 7.83 14.56
CA TRP A 228 -12.20 8.10 15.99
C TRP A 228 -12.76 9.49 16.33
N LEU A 229 -12.45 10.50 15.50
CA LEU A 229 -13.00 11.86 15.65
C LEU A 229 -14.49 11.95 15.29
N HIS A 230 -14.95 11.18 14.30
CA HIS A 230 -16.34 11.18 13.83
C HIS A 230 -16.95 9.76 13.80
N PRO A 231 -17.42 9.24 14.96
CA PRO A 231 -17.89 7.85 15.08
C PRO A 231 -19.11 7.48 14.23
N GLY A 232 -19.80 8.46 13.62
CA GLY A 232 -21.09 8.27 12.93
C GLY A 232 -21.10 8.59 11.43
N SER A 233 -19.98 8.99 10.83
CA SER A 233 -19.93 9.35 9.41
C SER A 233 -19.76 8.09 8.55
N PRO A 234 -20.66 7.81 7.58
CA PRO A 234 -20.46 6.71 6.65
C PRO A 234 -19.22 6.98 5.78
N PRO A 235 -18.47 5.93 5.41
CA PRO A 235 -17.22 6.09 4.66
C PRO A 235 -17.41 6.60 3.23
N ASP A 236 -18.64 6.61 2.74
CA ASP A 236 -19.03 7.11 1.42
C ASP A 236 -20.25 8.02 1.57
N PRO A 237 -20.30 9.18 0.88
CA PRO A 237 -21.46 10.08 0.90
C PRO A 237 -22.74 9.51 0.25
N GLY A 238 -22.80 8.21 -0.08
CA GLY A 238 -23.93 7.58 -0.76
C GLY A 238 -24.54 6.35 -0.08
N HIS A 239 -23.93 5.73 0.94
CA HIS A 239 -24.42 4.44 1.47
C HIS A 239 -24.23 4.29 3.00
N SER A 240 -25.27 3.78 3.67
CA SER A 240 -25.42 3.74 5.14
C SER A 240 -24.96 2.43 5.79
N ILE A 241 -23.83 1.85 5.38
CA ILE A 241 -23.33 0.62 6.02
C ILE A 241 -22.50 0.99 7.25
N ALA A 242 -23.03 0.71 8.43
CA ALA A 242 -22.34 0.86 9.71
C ALA A 242 -21.11 -0.07 9.76
N THR A 243 -19.92 0.50 9.65
CA THR A 243 -18.64 -0.21 9.85
C THR A 243 -18.26 -0.19 11.34
N GLY A 244 -17.51 -1.20 11.81
CA GLY A 244 -17.05 -1.25 13.21
C GLY A 244 -15.92 -0.25 13.49
N GLN A 245 -15.78 0.23 14.73
CA GLN A 245 -14.71 1.17 15.13
C GLN A 245 -13.28 0.62 14.98
N THR A 246 -13.11 -0.70 14.94
CA THR A 246 -11.83 -1.42 14.91
C THR A 246 -11.49 -2.05 13.56
N GLU A 247 -12.26 -1.78 12.51
CA GLU A 247 -11.98 -2.37 11.20
C GLU A 247 -10.77 -1.74 10.53
N ILE A 248 -9.99 -2.54 9.82
CA ILE A 248 -8.89 -2.06 8.97
C ILE A 248 -9.53 -1.58 7.67
N MET A 249 -8.95 -0.56 7.02
CA MET A 249 -9.46 -0.04 5.75
C MET A 249 -9.66 -1.15 4.71
N ALA A 250 -8.75 -2.12 4.64
CA ALA A 250 -8.85 -3.30 3.78
C ALA A 250 -10.12 -4.15 4.04
N GLU A 251 -10.52 -4.31 5.30
CA GLU A 251 -11.74 -5.04 5.67
C GLU A 251 -13.00 -4.27 5.24
N ALA A 252 -12.96 -2.95 5.34
CA ALA A 252 -14.05 -2.09 4.87
C ALA A 252 -14.21 -2.16 3.34
N VAL A 253 -13.10 -2.17 2.59
CA VAL A 253 -13.09 -2.40 1.13
C VAL A 253 -13.70 -3.75 0.81
N PHE A 254 -13.23 -4.82 1.46
CA PHE A 254 -13.72 -6.18 1.20
C PHE A 254 -15.23 -6.29 1.45
N ARG A 255 -15.71 -5.76 2.58
CA ARG A 255 -17.14 -5.76 2.90
C ARG A 255 -17.97 -5.04 1.85
N LYS A 256 -17.52 -3.87 1.39
CA LYS A 256 -18.20 -3.08 0.35
C LYS A 256 -18.10 -3.71 -1.05
N ALA A 257 -17.04 -4.46 -1.32
CA ALA A 257 -16.89 -5.19 -2.57
C ALA A 257 -17.91 -6.34 -2.67
N VAL A 258 -18.19 -7.01 -1.55
CA VAL A 258 -19.03 -8.22 -1.49
C VAL A 258 -20.49 -7.92 -1.13
N SER A 259 -20.80 -6.73 -0.59
CA SER A 259 -22.16 -6.34 -0.24
C SER A 259 -23.14 -6.50 -1.41
N ASP A 260 -24.35 -6.97 -1.10
CA ASP A 260 -25.35 -7.35 -2.10
C ASP A 260 -26.10 -6.11 -2.61
N ASP A 261 -25.36 -5.27 -3.35
CA ASP A 261 -25.81 -3.97 -3.88
C ASP A 261 -25.88 -3.99 -5.42
N GLU A 262 -26.68 -3.09 -6.01
CA GLU A 262 -26.83 -2.97 -7.46
C GLU A 262 -25.50 -2.65 -8.16
N GLU A 263 -24.63 -1.87 -7.50
CA GLU A 263 -23.29 -1.57 -7.98
C GLU A 263 -22.42 -2.82 -8.09
N ARG A 264 -22.48 -3.74 -7.11
CA ARG A 264 -21.75 -5.02 -7.17
C ARG A 264 -22.25 -5.84 -8.36
N SER A 265 -23.56 -5.99 -8.52
CA SER A 265 -24.15 -6.72 -9.64
C SER A 265 -23.73 -6.15 -11.00
N SER A 266 -23.65 -4.82 -11.12
CA SER A 266 -23.13 -4.15 -12.31
C SER A 266 -21.63 -4.44 -12.57
N ARG A 267 -20.80 -4.48 -11.52
CA ARG A 267 -19.38 -4.86 -11.61
C ARG A 267 -19.22 -6.32 -12.03
N ASP A 268 -19.97 -7.23 -11.40
CA ASP A 268 -19.96 -8.67 -11.70
C ASP A 268 -20.34 -8.91 -13.17
N ARG A 269 -21.39 -8.23 -13.68
CA ARG A 269 -21.79 -8.29 -15.09
C ARG A 269 -20.66 -7.84 -16.03
N LYS A 270 -20.03 -6.70 -15.75
CA LYS A 270 -18.91 -6.18 -16.57
C LYS A 270 -17.74 -7.14 -16.59
N ALA A 271 -17.41 -7.74 -15.44
CA ALA A 271 -16.34 -8.73 -15.33
C ALA A 271 -16.66 -9.97 -16.17
N LEU A 272 -17.88 -10.50 -16.12
CA LEU A 272 -18.30 -11.65 -16.94
C LEU A 272 -18.24 -11.36 -18.44
N ILE A 273 -18.71 -10.18 -18.87
CA ILE A 273 -18.63 -9.74 -20.27
C ILE A 273 -17.16 -9.62 -20.70
N TRP A 274 -16.31 -9.00 -19.88
CA TRP A 274 -14.89 -8.89 -20.16
C TRP A 274 -14.22 -10.27 -20.28
N THR A 275 -14.47 -11.17 -19.32
CA THR A 275 -13.93 -12.54 -19.34
C THR A 275 -14.34 -13.25 -20.62
N MET A 276 -15.61 -13.18 -21.00
CA MET A 276 -16.07 -13.75 -22.26
C MET A 276 -15.37 -13.15 -23.47
N LYS A 277 -15.14 -11.83 -23.51
CA LYS A 277 -14.41 -11.19 -24.62
C LYS A 277 -12.93 -11.58 -24.67
N SER A 278 -12.32 -11.83 -23.51
CA SER A 278 -10.90 -12.17 -23.38
C SER A 278 -10.59 -13.63 -23.72
N LEU A 279 -11.53 -14.55 -23.49
CA LEU A 279 -11.38 -15.96 -23.87
C LEU A 279 -11.39 -16.06 -25.40
N SER A 280 -10.27 -16.40 -26.03
CA SER A 280 -10.18 -16.58 -27.49
C SER A 280 -10.32 -18.04 -27.91
N ASP A 281 -9.77 -18.94 -27.09
CA ASP A 281 -9.59 -20.34 -27.46
C ASP A 281 -10.71 -21.22 -26.90
N ASP A 282 -11.12 -22.22 -27.68
CA ASP A 282 -12.19 -23.15 -27.29
C ASP A 282 -11.86 -23.89 -25.98
N ASN A 283 -10.59 -24.17 -25.73
CA ASN A 283 -10.14 -24.87 -24.52
C ASN A 283 -10.23 -23.99 -23.26
N GLU A 284 -10.13 -22.67 -23.41
CA GLU A 284 -10.29 -21.73 -22.30
C GLU A 284 -11.77 -21.40 -22.05
N LEU A 285 -12.59 -21.44 -23.11
CA LEU A 285 -14.02 -21.20 -23.05
C LEU A 285 -14.82 -22.35 -22.41
N GLU A 286 -14.38 -23.59 -22.62
CA GLU A 286 -15.02 -24.81 -22.11
C GLU A 286 -15.32 -24.79 -20.59
N PRO A 287 -14.36 -24.50 -19.68
CA PRO A 287 -14.64 -24.47 -18.25
C PRO A 287 -15.64 -23.37 -17.84
N PHE A 288 -15.71 -22.27 -18.59
CA PHE A 288 -16.69 -21.22 -18.33
C PHE A 288 -18.11 -21.69 -18.69
N ILE A 289 -18.27 -22.34 -19.85
CA ILE A 289 -19.56 -22.87 -20.29
C ILE A 289 -20.06 -23.96 -19.34
N ASP A 290 -19.17 -24.87 -18.93
CA ASP A 290 -19.54 -25.98 -18.04
C ASP A 290 -19.98 -25.49 -16.64
N ALA A 291 -19.54 -24.31 -16.20
CA ALA A 291 -19.95 -23.73 -14.92
C ALA A 291 -21.33 -23.05 -14.96
N ILE A 292 -21.87 -22.73 -16.15
CA ILE A 292 -23.15 -21.99 -16.28
C ILE A 292 -24.34 -22.72 -15.63
N PRO A 293 -24.57 -24.02 -15.89
CA PRO A 293 -25.69 -24.74 -15.30
C PRO A 293 -25.64 -24.76 -13.77
N ASP A 294 -24.45 -24.99 -13.20
CA ASP A 294 -24.27 -25.04 -11.74
C ASP A 294 -24.60 -23.69 -11.08
N VAL A 295 -24.29 -22.58 -11.75
CA VAL A 295 -24.59 -21.22 -11.26
C VAL A 295 -26.08 -20.89 -11.37
N LEU A 296 -26.73 -21.28 -12.47
CA LEU A 296 -28.16 -21.03 -12.70
C LEU A 296 -29.06 -21.90 -11.83
N PHE A 297 -28.73 -23.18 -11.67
CA PHE A 297 -29.55 -24.17 -10.97
C PHE A 297 -29.09 -24.42 -9.52
N GLY A 298 -28.14 -23.63 -9.02
CA GLY A 298 -27.68 -23.72 -7.64
C GLY A 298 -28.80 -23.49 -6.61
N GLN A 299 -28.65 -24.06 -5.41
CA GLN A 299 -29.67 -24.08 -4.34
C GLN A 299 -30.12 -22.69 -3.83
N ASN A 300 -29.49 -21.60 -4.28
CA ASN A 300 -29.71 -20.26 -3.76
C ASN A 300 -30.54 -19.41 -4.75
N ALA A 301 -31.87 -19.51 -4.64
CA ALA A 301 -32.83 -18.91 -5.58
C ALA A 301 -32.60 -17.41 -5.85
N ARG A 302 -32.22 -16.62 -4.83
CA ARG A 302 -31.93 -15.19 -4.99
C ARG A 302 -30.70 -14.93 -5.86
N ARG A 303 -29.63 -15.73 -5.71
CA ARG A 303 -28.43 -15.62 -6.54
C ARG A 303 -28.70 -16.08 -7.97
N SER A 304 -29.46 -17.17 -8.12
CA SER A 304 -29.87 -17.71 -9.42
C SER A 304 -30.54 -16.63 -10.30
N ILE A 305 -31.45 -15.82 -9.74
CA ILE A 305 -32.12 -14.73 -10.47
C ILE A 305 -31.11 -13.66 -10.97
N VAL A 306 -30.20 -13.21 -10.10
CA VAL A 306 -29.19 -12.20 -10.45
C VAL A 306 -28.23 -12.72 -11.54
N TYR A 307 -27.78 -13.98 -11.42
CA TYR A 307 -26.93 -14.58 -12.46
C TYR A 307 -27.67 -14.87 -13.76
N THR A 308 -28.98 -15.12 -13.72
CA THR A 308 -29.80 -15.24 -14.92
C THR A 308 -29.82 -13.94 -15.71
N ASP A 309 -29.97 -12.79 -15.03
CA ASP A 309 -29.89 -11.47 -15.66
C ASP A 309 -28.49 -11.21 -16.26
N HIS A 310 -27.43 -11.61 -15.56
CA HIS A 310 -26.07 -11.52 -16.10
C HIS A 310 -25.86 -12.35 -17.36
N ILE A 311 -26.32 -13.60 -17.38
CA ILE A 311 -26.19 -14.46 -18.56
C ILE A 311 -27.04 -13.94 -19.71
N GLN A 312 -28.23 -13.41 -19.44
CA GLN A 312 -29.05 -12.76 -20.47
C GLN A 312 -28.28 -11.58 -21.09
N ALA A 313 -27.63 -10.75 -20.28
CA ALA A 313 -26.79 -9.66 -20.79
C ALA A 313 -25.58 -10.15 -21.64
N LEU A 314 -25.02 -11.33 -21.35
CA LEU A 314 -23.97 -11.94 -22.18
C LEU A 314 -24.50 -12.44 -23.52
N ILE A 315 -25.75 -12.95 -23.56
CA ILE A 315 -26.42 -13.38 -24.79
C ILE A 315 -26.71 -12.17 -25.69
N ASP A 316 -27.16 -11.07 -25.07
CA ASP A 316 -27.58 -9.86 -25.77
C ASP A 316 -26.39 -9.00 -26.24
N ASP A 317 -25.17 -9.19 -25.71
CA ASP A 317 -23.98 -8.46 -26.17
C ASP A 317 -23.50 -8.96 -27.55
N PRO A 318 -23.59 -8.13 -28.61
CA PRO A 318 -23.28 -8.54 -29.99
C PRO A 318 -21.79 -8.80 -30.24
N GLN A 319 -20.90 -8.36 -29.34
CA GLN A 319 -19.47 -8.65 -29.41
C GLN A 319 -19.13 -9.99 -28.76
N VAL A 320 -19.90 -10.44 -27.78
CA VAL A 320 -19.68 -11.71 -27.08
C VAL A 320 -20.17 -12.89 -27.94
N ARG A 321 -21.36 -12.76 -28.57
CA ARG A 321 -22.00 -13.80 -29.39
C ARG A 321 -22.00 -15.17 -28.72
N LEU A 322 -22.39 -15.20 -27.44
CA LEU A 322 -22.28 -16.39 -26.59
C LEU A 322 -22.86 -17.65 -27.24
N LEU A 323 -24.07 -17.54 -27.82
CA LEU A 323 -24.76 -18.67 -28.46
C LEU A 323 -24.03 -19.22 -29.68
N ASP A 324 -23.42 -18.35 -30.50
CA ASP A 324 -22.66 -18.78 -31.67
C ASP A 324 -21.35 -19.47 -31.27
N ARG A 325 -20.71 -18.98 -30.20
CA ARG A 325 -19.50 -19.59 -29.64
C ARG A 325 -19.77 -20.95 -29.03
N ILE A 326 -20.83 -21.07 -28.23
CA ILE A 326 -21.31 -22.36 -27.69
C ILE A 326 -21.58 -23.34 -28.85
N ARG A 327 -22.31 -22.89 -29.89
CA ARG A 327 -22.63 -23.71 -31.05
C ARG A 327 -21.37 -24.17 -31.80
N THR A 328 -20.39 -23.29 -31.96
CA THR A 328 -19.12 -23.61 -32.64
C THR A 328 -18.30 -24.62 -31.83
N LEU A 329 -18.23 -24.44 -30.50
CA LEU A 329 -17.55 -25.34 -29.60
C LEU A 329 -18.17 -26.74 -29.61
N TYR A 330 -19.51 -26.86 -29.60
CA TYR A 330 -20.16 -28.17 -29.74
C TYR A 330 -19.98 -28.77 -31.14
N LYS A 331 -19.97 -27.97 -32.22
CA LYS A 331 -19.68 -28.46 -33.58
C LYS A 331 -18.26 -28.98 -33.73
N SER A 332 -17.28 -28.40 -33.02
CA SER A 332 -15.88 -28.88 -33.06
C SER A 332 -15.75 -30.34 -32.58
N CYS A 333 -16.70 -30.83 -31.77
CA CYS A 333 -16.73 -32.20 -31.27
C CYS A 333 -16.96 -33.25 -32.37
N ASP A 334 -17.64 -32.88 -33.45
CA ASP A 334 -17.93 -33.78 -34.58
C ASP A 334 -16.80 -33.82 -35.62
N THR A 335 -15.84 -32.89 -35.57
CA THR A 335 -14.81 -32.75 -36.60
C THR A 335 -13.58 -33.64 -36.42
N GLY A 336 -13.50 -34.40 -35.31
CA GLY A 336 -12.46 -35.42 -35.10
C GLY A 336 -11.03 -34.90 -34.84
N LEU A 337 -10.84 -33.58 -34.71
CA LEU A 337 -9.55 -32.91 -34.51
C LEU A 337 -9.13 -32.74 -33.04
N LEU A 338 -9.94 -33.22 -32.08
CA LEU A 338 -9.74 -33.05 -30.65
C LEU A 338 -9.08 -34.29 -30.03
N THR A 339 -8.30 -34.10 -28.96
CA THR A 339 -7.77 -35.21 -28.16
C THR A 339 -8.92 -36.04 -27.56
N SER A 340 -8.72 -37.36 -27.42
CA SER A 340 -9.75 -38.30 -26.92
C SER A 340 -10.41 -37.81 -25.61
N GLU A 341 -9.62 -37.20 -24.72
CA GLU A 341 -10.07 -36.68 -23.44
C GLU A 341 -10.96 -35.43 -23.58
N ALA A 342 -10.61 -34.47 -24.44
CA ALA A 342 -11.42 -33.28 -24.71
C ALA A 342 -12.75 -33.65 -25.41
N SER A 343 -12.72 -34.61 -26.35
CA SER A 343 -13.93 -35.10 -27.02
C SER A 343 -14.91 -35.79 -26.05
N SER A 344 -14.38 -36.48 -25.04
CA SER A 344 -15.17 -37.18 -24.03
C SER A 344 -15.83 -36.20 -23.05
N ARG A 345 -15.11 -35.17 -22.59
CA ARG A 345 -15.65 -34.11 -21.72
C ARG A 345 -16.77 -33.33 -22.41
N ARG A 346 -16.56 -32.90 -23.65
CA ARG A 346 -17.56 -32.13 -24.42
C ARG A 346 -18.84 -32.93 -24.73
N ARG A 347 -18.74 -34.25 -24.97
CA ARG A 347 -19.93 -35.12 -25.13
C ARG A 347 -20.74 -35.24 -23.84
N ILE A 348 -20.08 -35.38 -22.69
CA ILE A 348 -20.77 -35.49 -21.39
C ILE A 348 -21.55 -34.19 -21.10
N SER A 349 -20.92 -33.02 -21.29
CA SER A 349 -21.57 -31.71 -21.15
C SER A 349 -22.79 -31.56 -22.09
N SER A 350 -22.69 -32.01 -23.35
CA SER A 350 -23.83 -32.00 -24.30
C SER A 350 -25.00 -32.90 -23.87
N SER A 351 -24.72 -34.06 -23.25
CA SER A 351 -25.75 -35.00 -22.79
C SER A 351 -26.44 -34.53 -21.50
N SER A 352 -25.71 -33.86 -20.61
CA SER A 352 -26.22 -33.24 -19.39
C SER A 352 -27.21 -32.12 -19.72
N ASN A 353 -26.87 -31.26 -20.68
CA ASN A 353 -27.70 -30.11 -21.05
C ASN A 353 -29.00 -30.49 -21.80
N MET A 354 -29.05 -31.66 -22.44
CA MET A 354 -30.28 -32.20 -23.07
C MET A 354 -31.18 -33.00 -22.12
N GLY A 355 -30.68 -33.39 -20.94
CA GLY A 355 -31.42 -34.24 -19.98
C GLY A 355 -32.41 -33.49 -19.08
N GLY A 356 -32.29 -32.17 -18.91
CA GLY A 356 -33.09 -31.38 -17.97
C GLY A 356 -34.52 -31.03 -18.42
N GLY A 357 -34.91 -31.36 -19.67
CA GLY A 357 -36.15 -30.88 -20.28
C GLY A 357 -37.35 -31.83 -20.28
N LYS A 358 -37.25 -33.05 -19.71
CA LYS A 358 -38.37 -34.02 -19.71
C LYS A 358 -38.42 -34.84 -18.42
N SER A 359 -39.06 -34.30 -17.38
CA SER A 359 -39.83 -35.14 -16.45
C SER A 359 -40.98 -34.31 -15.89
N GLY A 360 -42.15 -34.47 -16.52
CA GLY A 360 -43.34 -33.70 -16.20
C GLY A 360 -44.46 -33.97 -17.20
N ASN A 361 -44.78 -35.24 -17.44
CA ASN A 361 -46.16 -35.67 -17.71
C ASN A 361 -46.28 -37.19 -17.88
N SER A 362 -47.36 -37.72 -17.27
CA SER A 362 -47.97 -39.04 -17.48
C SER A 362 -47.18 -40.21 -16.86
N GLN A 363 -47.72 -41.03 -15.96
CA GLN A 363 -49.11 -41.47 -15.74
C GLN A 363 -49.29 -41.91 -14.29
#